data_AF-A0A124JX09-F1
#
_entry.id   AF-A0A124JX09-F1
#
_cell.length_a   1.000
_cell.length_b   1.000
_cell.length_c   1.000
_cell.angle_alpha   90.00
_cell.angle_beta   90.00
_cell.angle_gamma   90.00
#
_symmetry.space_group_name_H-M   'P 1'
#
loop_
_entity.id
_entity.type
_entity.pdbx_description
1 polymer ?
#
loop_
_entity_poly.entity_id
_entity_poly.type
_entity_poly.pdbx_seq_one_letter_code
_entity_poly.pdbx_strand_id
1 'polypeptide(L)'
;MKPRHDIYATVTDQIVAAIEAGAGNWRMPWHHSGAPVMRPTSVAGRRYSGINRLVLWATADACGYASGTWATYQQWQTSGAQVRKGQVGTHVILWKKVERGDAAAHVGADGEGKARFFARSFVVFNRDQVDGAEDAPEKDVAPVSTSIGDALAFLEGVGVLVEYGLHDAYYRADLDKVFMPERMAFDHDLDLVSTLAHEVTQVDM
;
A
#
# COMPACT_ATOMS: atom_id res chain seq x y z
N MET A 1 26.32 4.18 22.89
CA MET A 1 24.87 4.44 22.76
C MET A 1 24.47 3.97 21.37
N LYS A 2 23.72 2.86 21.22
CA LYS A 2 23.31 2.39 19.88
C LYS A 2 22.44 3.47 19.23
N PRO A 3 22.70 3.88 17.99
CA PRO A 3 21.85 4.86 17.32
C PRO A 3 20.42 4.33 17.32
N ARG A 4 19.47 5.19 17.72
CA ARG A 4 18.05 4.87 17.70
C ARG A 4 17.71 4.54 16.25
N HIS A 5 17.37 3.28 15.97
CA HIS A 5 17.03 2.81 14.64
C HIS A 5 15.99 3.74 14.03
N ASP A 6 16.39 4.48 12.99
CA ASP A 6 15.50 5.42 12.33
C ASP A 6 14.60 4.64 11.37
N ILE A 7 13.37 4.46 11.82
CA ILE A 7 12.35 3.69 11.11
C ILE A 7 12.01 4.36 9.77
N TYR A 8 12.02 5.70 9.73
CA TYR A 8 11.72 6.43 8.51
C TYR A 8 12.83 6.26 7.49
N ALA A 9 14.08 6.40 7.92
CA ALA A 9 15.24 6.15 7.06
C ALA A 9 15.21 4.72 6.52
N THR A 10 14.99 3.72 7.38
CA THR A 10 14.95 2.31 6.97
C THR A 10 13.89 2.02 5.91
N VAL A 11 12.67 2.54 6.10
CA VAL A 11 11.59 2.37 5.13
C VAL A 11 11.88 3.16 3.84
N THR A 12 12.48 4.33 3.94
CA THR A 12 12.86 5.16 2.79
C THR A 12 13.93 4.45 1.96
N ASP A 13 14.99 3.95 2.60
CA ASP A 13 16.08 3.23 1.95
C ASP A 13 15.58 1.99 1.22
N GLN A 14 14.60 1.27 1.79
CA GLN A 14 13.94 0.14 1.12
C GLN A 14 13.20 0.54 -0.15
N ILE A 15 12.49 1.69 -0.12
CA ILE A 15 11.76 2.18 -1.29
C ILE A 15 12.74 2.68 -2.36
N VAL A 16 13.80 3.39 -1.96
CA VAL A 16 14.86 3.85 -2.87
C VAL A 16 15.50 2.65 -3.56
N ALA A 17 15.90 1.62 -2.80
CA ALA A 17 16.49 0.41 -3.37
C ALA A 17 15.56 -0.31 -4.35
N ALA A 18 14.25 -0.35 -4.07
CA ALA A 18 13.26 -0.95 -4.97
C ALA A 18 13.10 -0.15 -6.28
N ILE A 19 13.14 1.18 -6.20
CA ILE A 19 13.11 2.06 -7.39
C ILE A 19 14.40 1.88 -8.21
N GLU A 20 15.56 1.89 -7.57
CA GLU A 20 16.86 1.74 -8.22
C GLU A 20 17.00 0.38 -8.92
N ALA A 21 16.52 -0.69 -8.31
CA ALA A 21 16.51 -2.03 -8.93
C ALA A 21 15.64 -2.09 -10.20
N GLY A 22 14.61 -1.26 -10.29
CA GLY A 22 13.70 -1.17 -11.44
C GLY A 22 14.08 -0.10 -12.47
N ALA A 23 15.07 0.76 -12.23
CA ALA A 23 15.31 2.02 -12.94
C ALA A 23 15.57 1.93 -14.47
N GLY A 24 15.73 0.73 -15.03
CA GLY A 24 15.85 0.50 -16.48
C GLY A 24 14.55 0.17 -17.21
N ASN A 25 13.50 -0.23 -16.49
CA ASN A 25 12.17 -0.49 -17.03
C ASN A 25 11.20 0.40 -16.26
N TRP A 26 10.46 1.30 -16.91
CA TRP A 26 9.42 2.10 -16.25
C TRP A 26 8.29 1.18 -15.79
N ARG A 27 8.49 0.54 -14.64
CA ARG A 27 7.54 -0.37 -14.01
C ARG A 27 7.74 -0.20 -12.52
N MET A 28 6.81 0.51 -11.89
CA MET A 28 6.87 0.75 -10.46
C MET A 28 6.80 -0.59 -9.69
N PRO A 29 7.46 -0.72 -8.53
CA PRO A 29 7.59 -1.99 -7.80
C PRO A 29 6.26 -2.59 -7.30
N TRP A 30 5.16 -1.84 -7.37
CA TRP A 30 3.82 -2.36 -7.12
C TRP A 30 3.17 -3.06 -8.33
N HIS A 31 3.77 -3.00 -9.51
CA HIS A 31 3.33 -3.79 -10.66
C HIS A 31 3.99 -5.16 -10.62
N HIS A 32 3.37 -6.13 -9.96
CA HIS A 32 3.84 -7.53 -9.93
C HIS A 32 2.83 -8.48 -10.59
N SER A 33 3.29 -9.68 -10.94
CA SER A 33 2.43 -10.76 -11.45
C SER A 33 1.90 -11.58 -10.27
N GLY A 34 0.58 -11.66 -10.10
CA GLY A 34 -0.09 -12.53 -9.11
C GLY A 34 -0.99 -11.77 -8.14
N ALA A 35 -2.27 -12.12 -8.05
CA ALA A 35 -3.26 -11.45 -7.20
C ALA A 35 -2.99 -11.50 -5.67
N PRO A 36 -2.35 -12.52 -5.07
CA PRO A 36 -2.16 -12.60 -3.63
C PRO A 36 -1.17 -11.56 -3.09
N VAL A 37 -0.04 -11.36 -3.77
CA VAL A 37 0.99 -10.37 -3.38
C VAL A 37 0.42 -8.95 -3.39
N MET A 38 -0.60 -8.68 -4.23
CA MET A 38 -1.22 -7.35 -4.41
C MET A 38 -1.98 -6.93 -3.16
N ARG A 39 -2.29 -7.85 -2.23
CA ARG A 39 -3.07 -7.53 -1.03
C ARG A 39 -2.39 -8.11 0.19
N PRO A 40 -1.31 -7.49 0.69
CA PRO A 40 -0.65 -7.94 1.89
C PRO A 40 -1.66 -7.98 3.03
N THR A 41 -1.80 -9.15 3.65
CA THR A 41 -2.68 -9.38 4.78
C THR A 41 -1.92 -9.97 5.95
N SER A 42 -2.37 -9.67 7.16
CA SER A 42 -1.93 -10.43 8.33
C SER A 42 -2.48 -11.86 8.28
N VAL A 43 -1.92 -12.76 9.07
CA VAL A 43 -2.49 -14.11 9.30
C VAL A 43 -3.94 -14.06 9.83
N ALA A 44 -4.36 -12.95 10.44
CA ALA A 44 -5.75 -12.72 10.88
C ALA A 44 -6.65 -12.13 9.77
N GLY A 45 -6.18 -12.05 8.52
CA GLY A 45 -6.92 -11.52 7.37
C GLY A 45 -7.01 -9.99 7.30
N ARG A 46 -6.32 -9.26 8.20
CA ARG A 46 -6.34 -7.79 8.19
C ARG A 46 -5.43 -7.26 7.09
N ARG A 47 -5.96 -6.42 6.20
CA ARG A 47 -5.20 -5.79 5.12
C ARG A 47 -4.22 -4.75 5.66
N TYR A 48 -2.99 -4.74 5.14
CA TYR A 48 -2.06 -3.64 5.35
C TYR A 48 -2.48 -2.41 4.51
N SER A 49 -2.17 -1.22 5.01
CA SER A 49 -2.51 0.07 4.41
C SER A 49 -1.32 1.03 4.40
N GLY A 50 -1.42 2.06 3.56
CA GLY A 50 -0.40 3.11 3.43
C GLY A 50 0.97 2.54 3.07
N ILE A 51 2.01 3.11 3.68
CA ILE A 51 3.42 2.78 3.40
C ILE A 51 3.76 1.30 3.62
N ASN A 52 3.10 0.63 4.57
CA ASN A 52 3.33 -0.80 4.81
C ASN A 52 2.96 -1.64 3.60
N ARG A 53 1.95 -1.23 2.82
CA ARG A 53 1.58 -1.95 1.60
C ARG A 53 2.73 -1.89 0.58
N LEU A 54 3.30 -0.71 0.36
CA LEU A 54 4.40 -0.49 -0.58
C LEU A 54 5.67 -1.26 -0.16
N VAL A 55 6.05 -1.19 1.11
CA VAL A 55 7.23 -1.90 1.64
C VAL A 55 7.09 -3.42 1.49
N LEU A 56 5.91 -3.96 1.82
CA LEU A 56 5.67 -5.40 1.72
C LEU A 56 5.62 -5.88 0.26
N TRP A 57 5.08 -5.08 -0.65
CA TRP A 57 5.14 -5.36 -2.10
C TRP A 57 6.56 -5.38 -2.62
N ALA A 58 7.33 -4.33 -2.36
CA ALA A 58 8.72 -4.23 -2.80
C ALA A 58 9.56 -5.38 -2.25
N THR A 59 9.34 -5.77 -1.00
CA THR A 59 10.04 -6.91 -0.39
C THR A 59 9.61 -8.23 -1.03
N ALA A 60 8.30 -8.44 -1.26
CA ALA A 60 7.82 -9.65 -1.91
C ALA A 60 8.41 -9.82 -3.31
N ASP A 61 8.41 -8.75 -4.11
CA ASP A 61 8.98 -8.76 -5.45
C ASP A 61 10.50 -9.03 -5.43
N ALA A 62 11.24 -8.28 -4.61
CA ALA A 62 12.70 -8.42 -4.51
C ALA A 62 13.15 -9.80 -3.99
N CYS A 63 12.36 -10.45 -3.14
CA CYS A 63 12.64 -11.78 -2.60
C CYS A 63 11.95 -12.93 -3.37
N GLY A 64 11.13 -12.63 -4.37
CA GLY A 64 10.36 -13.62 -5.12
C GLY A 64 9.32 -14.36 -4.28
N TYR A 65 8.73 -13.71 -3.27
CA TYR A 65 7.66 -14.29 -2.46
C TYR A 65 6.35 -14.35 -3.24
N ALA A 66 5.70 -15.51 -3.25
CA ALA A 66 4.40 -15.76 -3.87
C ALA A 66 3.24 -15.40 -2.94
N SER A 67 3.42 -15.50 -1.62
CA SER A 67 2.34 -15.23 -0.67
C SER A 67 2.18 -13.75 -0.35
N GLY A 68 0.93 -13.29 -0.27
CA GLY A 68 0.56 -12.00 0.32
C GLY A 68 0.42 -12.02 1.85
N THR A 69 0.69 -13.15 2.52
CA THR A 69 0.47 -13.28 3.97
C THR A 69 1.73 -12.97 4.76
N TRP A 70 1.59 -12.06 5.73
CA TRP A 70 2.68 -11.61 6.59
C TRP A 70 2.27 -11.72 8.07
N ALA A 71 3.22 -12.02 8.95
CA ALA A 71 2.96 -12.04 10.38
C ALA A 71 4.23 -11.78 11.18
N THR A 72 4.09 -11.33 12.42
CA THR A 72 5.23 -11.32 13.34
C THR A 72 5.65 -12.75 13.68
N TYR A 73 6.87 -12.93 14.16
CA TYR A 73 7.36 -14.24 14.61
C TYR A 73 6.39 -14.92 15.60
N GLN A 74 5.90 -14.17 16.59
CA GLN A 74 4.96 -14.68 17.60
C GLN A 74 3.61 -15.08 17.01
N GLN A 75 3.13 -14.36 16.00
CA GLN A 75 1.89 -14.71 15.32
C GLN A 75 2.05 -16.03 14.53
N TRP A 76 3.16 -16.22 13.83
CA TRP A 76 3.45 -17.50 13.17
C TRP A 76 3.55 -18.65 14.17
N GLN A 77 4.25 -18.44 15.28
CA GLN A 77 4.38 -19.45 16.33
C GLN A 77 3.01 -19.82 16.93
N THR A 78 2.13 -18.84 17.13
CA THR A 78 0.77 -19.06 17.64
C THR A 78 -0.10 -19.84 16.66
N SER A 79 0.15 -19.70 15.34
CA SER A 79 -0.51 -20.48 14.31
C SER A 79 0.16 -21.84 14.04
N GLY A 80 1.06 -22.31 14.92
CA GLY A 80 1.73 -23.60 14.78
C GLY A 80 2.85 -23.64 13.73
N ALA A 81 3.26 -22.47 13.22
CA ALA A 81 4.25 -22.34 12.17
C ALA A 81 5.58 -21.76 12.71
N GLN A 82 6.70 -22.06 12.04
CA GLN A 82 8.03 -21.69 12.50
C GLN A 82 8.81 -20.94 11.43
N VAL A 83 9.24 -19.71 11.72
CA VAL A 83 10.12 -18.95 10.83
C VAL A 83 11.45 -19.71 10.71
N ARG A 84 11.89 -19.96 9.47
CA ARG A 84 13.13 -20.67 9.18
C ARG A 84 14.34 -19.92 9.72
N LYS A 85 15.33 -20.67 10.22
CA LYS A 85 16.57 -20.07 10.76
C LYS A 85 17.30 -19.29 9.67
N GLY A 86 17.74 -18.07 10.00
CA GLY A 86 18.50 -17.20 9.10
C GLY A 86 17.64 -16.32 8.18
N GLN A 87 16.31 -16.45 8.23
CA GLN A 87 15.41 -15.56 7.51
C GLN A 87 15.45 -14.14 8.10
N VAL A 88 15.45 -13.14 7.21
CA VAL A 88 15.44 -11.72 7.57
C VAL A 88 14.00 -11.20 7.47
N GLY A 89 13.51 -10.59 8.54
CA GLY A 89 12.17 -10.03 8.57
C GLY A 89 12.11 -8.62 7.99
N THR A 90 10.91 -8.21 7.61
CA THR A 90 10.61 -6.90 7.02
C THR A 90 10.05 -5.94 8.06
N HIS A 91 10.53 -4.70 8.09
CA HIS A 91 10.06 -3.68 9.01
C HIS A 91 8.76 -3.03 8.49
N VAL A 92 7.74 -2.98 9.34
CA VAL A 92 6.46 -2.26 9.10
C VAL A 92 6.19 -1.27 10.22
N ILE A 93 5.43 -0.21 9.92
CA ILE A 93 5.10 0.87 10.86
C ILE A 93 3.67 0.72 11.37
N LEU A 94 3.51 0.75 12.69
CA LEU A 94 2.20 0.93 13.32
C LEU A 94 2.14 2.31 13.96
N TRP A 95 1.17 3.10 13.54
CA TRP A 95 0.85 4.37 14.20
C TRP A 95 -0.04 4.10 15.41
N LYS A 96 0.40 4.56 16.57
CA LYS A 96 -0.38 4.52 17.80
C LYS A 96 -0.57 5.93 18.35
N LYS A 97 -1.77 6.21 18.84
CA LYS A 97 -2.09 7.43 19.59
C LYS A 97 -1.73 7.17 21.06
N VAL A 98 -0.86 7.99 21.65
CA VAL A 98 -0.69 7.99 23.12
C VAL A 98 -1.68 8.98 23.70
N GLU A 99 -2.60 8.47 24.51
CA GLU A 99 -3.36 9.31 25.44
C GLU A 99 -2.53 9.46 26.71
N ARG A 100 -2.43 10.68 27.23
CA ARG A 100 -1.53 11.00 28.36
C ARG A 100 -2.10 10.40 29.66
N GLY A 101 -1.83 9.11 29.87
CA GLY A 101 -2.10 8.37 31.11
C GLY A 101 -0.95 7.43 31.51
N ASP A 102 -0.15 6.96 30.55
CA ASP A 102 0.88 5.92 30.79
C ASP A 102 2.32 6.44 30.98
N ALA A 103 2.51 7.77 31.04
CA ALA A 103 3.82 8.37 31.28
C ALA A 103 3.80 9.24 32.53
N ALA A 104 3.93 8.59 33.69
CA ALA A 104 4.34 9.28 34.91
C ALA A 104 5.76 9.82 34.73
N ALA A 105 5.93 11.09 35.10
CA ALA A 105 7.17 11.82 35.33
C ALA A 105 8.12 12.01 34.13
N HIS A 106 8.04 13.18 33.49
CA HIS A 106 9.01 14.27 33.72
C HIS A 106 8.52 15.58 33.07
N VAL A 107 8.97 16.68 33.66
CA VAL A 107 8.35 18.00 33.80
C VAL A 107 8.48 18.88 32.55
N GLY A 108 7.47 19.74 32.33
CA GLY A 108 7.49 20.86 31.41
C GLY A 108 6.07 21.34 31.12
N ALA A 109 5.63 22.38 31.83
CA ALA A 109 4.31 23.01 31.69
C ALA A 109 4.18 23.79 30.37
N ASP A 110 2.92 24.04 30.02
CA ASP A 110 2.37 24.86 28.92
C ASP A 110 2.20 24.19 27.54
N GLY A 111 0.93 24.15 27.11
CA GLY A 111 0.52 23.82 25.75
C GLY A 111 -0.63 22.81 25.70
N GLU A 112 -1.78 23.28 25.22
CA GLU A 112 -3.01 22.54 24.92
C GLU A 112 -2.76 21.08 24.47
N GLY A 113 -3.52 20.16 25.07
CA GLY A 113 -3.34 18.71 24.97
C GLY A 113 -3.56 18.13 23.57
N LYS A 114 -2.58 18.29 22.69
CA LYS A 114 -2.53 17.59 21.39
C LYS A 114 -2.13 16.13 21.60
N ALA A 115 -2.99 15.22 21.13
CA ALA A 115 -2.68 13.80 21.09
C ALA A 115 -1.36 13.57 20.33
N ARG A 116 -0.41 12.88 20.95
CA ARG A 116 0.88 12.56 20.32
C ARG A 116 0.76 11.22 19.62
N PHE A 117 0.99 11.20 18.32
CA PHE A 117 1.11 9.96 17.55
C PHE A 117 2.56 9.49 17.56
N PHE A 118 2.77 8.21 17.82
CA PHE A 118 4.07 7.58 17.68
C PHE A 118 4.01 6.46 16.65
N ALA A 119 5.01 6.43 15.79
CA ALA A 119 5.31 5.30 14.93
C ALA A 119 6.09 4.25 15.76
N ARG A 120 5.59 3.02 15.77
CA ARG A 120 6.34 1.86 16.29
C ARG A 120 6.62 0.92 15.13
N SER A 121 7.89 0.55 14.96
CA SER A 121 8.27 -0.48 14.00
C SER A 121 8.02 -1.87 14.56
N PHE A 122 7.55 -2.77 13.70
CA PHE A 122 7.42 -4.20 13.94
C PHE A 122 8.14 -4.94 12.82
N VAL A 123 8.64 -6.13 13.13
CA VAL A 123 9.23 -7.04 12.15
C VAL A 123 8.21 -8.12 11.82
N VAL A 124 7.93 -8.27 10.53
CA VAL A 124 7.04 -9.31 10.00
C VAL A 124 7.80 -10.20 9.02
N PHE A 125 7.36 -11.43 8.91
CA PHE A 125 7.89 -12.45 8.02
C PHE A 125 6.78 -12.87 7.06
N ASN A 126 7.14 -13.04 5.79
CA ASN A 126 6.26 -13.59 4.78
C ASN A 126 6.01 -15.07 5.07
N ARG A 127 4.85 -15.60 4.69
CA ARG A 127 4.53 -17.03 4.75
C ARG A 127 5.63 -17.89 4.13
N ASP A 128 6.20 -17.45 3.02
CA ASP A 128 7.25 -18.18 2.30
C ASP A 128 8.55 -18.31 3.11
N GLN A 129 8.68 -17.61 4.24
CA GLN A 129 9.80 -17.71 5.17
C GLN A 129 9.56 -18.73 6.30
N VAL A 130 8.40 -19.39 6.33
CA VAL A 130 7.90 -20.13 7.49
C VAL A 130 7.57 -21.58 7.12
N ASP A 131 7.98 -22.52 7.97
CA ASP A 131 7.59 -23.93 7.88
C ASP A 131 6.33 -24.21 8.70
N GLY A 132 5.49 -25.16 8.26
CA GLY A 132 4.30 -25.58 9.01
C GLY A 132 3.13 -24.59 8.97
N ALA A 133 3.19 -23.55 8.14
CA ALA A 133 2.06 -22.68 7.86
C ALA A 133 1.12 -23.36 6.85
N GLU A 134 -0.14 -23.60 7.24
CA GLU A 134 -1.16 -24.11 6.32
C GLU A 134 -1.22 -23.25 5.06
N ASP A 135 -1.38 -23.90 3.90
CA ASP A 135 -1.77 -23.21 2.67
C ASP A 135 -3.16 -22.62 2.90
N ALA A 136 -3.20 -21.33 3.22
CA ALA A 136 -4.44 -20.58 3.02
C ALA A 136 -4.75 -20.72 1.53
N PRO A 137 -5.89 -21.30 1.14
CA PRO A 137 -6.21 -21.46 -0.27
C PRO A 137 -6.13 -20.08 -0.91
N GLU A 138 -5.27 -19.95 -1.92
CA GLU A 138 -5.31 -18.79 -2.79
C GLU A 138 -6.74 -18.74 -3.30
N LYS A 139 -7.49 -17.73 -2.85
CA LYS A 139 -8.77 -17.47 -3.46
C LYS A 139 -8.43 -17.07 -4.88
N ASP A 140 -8.72 -17.94 -5.83
CA ASP A 140 -8.83 -17.57 -7.24
C ASP A 140 -9.82 -16.41 -7.28
N VAL A 141 -9.28 -15.20 -7.30
CA VAL A 141 -10.08 -14.02 -7.57
C VAL A 141 -10.31 -14.11 -9.06
N ALA A 142 -11.50 -14.57 -9.44
CA ALA A 142 -11.94 -14.51 -10.82
C ALA A 142 -11.62 -13.11 -11.37
N PRO A 143 -11.08 -13.00 -12.59
CA PRO A 143 -10.86 -11.71 -13.22
C PRO A 143 -12.12 -10.87 -13.06
N VAL A 144 -11.94 -9.63 -12.61
CA VAL A 144 -13.05 -8.72 -12.42
C VAL A 144 -13.79 -8.63 -13.76
N SER A 145 -15.04 -9.12 -13.81
CA SER A 145 -15.86 -9.12 -15.04
C SER A 145 -16.47 -7.74 -15.32
N THR A 146 -15.84 -6.69 -14.81
CA THR A 146 -16.31 -5.30 -14.97
C THR A 146 -16.08 -4.90 -16.40
N SER A 147 -17.14 -4.52 -17.09
CA SER A 147 -17.02 -3.95 -18.43
C SER A 147 -16.39 -2.57 -18.34
N ILE A 148 -15.82 -2.09 -19.45
CA ILE A 148 -15.31 -0.71 -19.54
C ILE A 148 -16.44 0.30 -19.23
N GLY A 149 -17.67 0.02 -19.68
CA GLY A 149 -18.83 0.86 -19.39
C GLY A 149 -19.12 0.96 -17.88
N ASP A 150 -19.05 -0.16 -17.15
CA ASP A 150 -19.26 -0.16 -15.70
C ASP A 150 -18.15 0.62 -14.97
N ALA A 151 -16.91 0.54 -15.44
CA ALA A 151 -15.79 1.28 -14.89
C ALA A 151 -15.93 2.80 -15.12
N LEU A 152 -16.31 3.22 -16.33
CA LEU A 152 -16.60 4.63 -16.63
C LEU A 152 -17.75 5.15 -15.77
N ALA A 153 -18.87 4.42 -15.70
CA ALA A 153 -20.02 4.81 -14.91
C ALA A 153 -19.70 4.94 -13.41
N PHE A 154 -18.84 4.07 -12.89
CA PHE A 154 -18.34 4.18 -11.53
C PHE A 154 -17.53 5.47 -11.33
N LEU A 155 -16.57 5.75 -12.22
CA LEU A 155 -15.69 6.93 -12.12
C LEU A 155 -16.47 8.25 -12.24
N GLU A 156 -17.40 8.32 -13.18
CA GLU A 156 -18.30 9.49 -13.34
C GLU A 156 -19.27 9.63 -12.15
N GLY A 157 -19.54 8.53 -11.43
CA GLY A 157 -20.35 8.49 -10.23
C GLY A 157 -19.63 8.84 -8.92
N VAL A 158 -18.32 9.11 -8.94
CA VAL A 158 -17.52 9.45 -7.73
C VAL A 158 -17.94 10.81 -7.14
N GLY A 159 -18.64 11.64 -7.91
CA GLY A 159 -19.20 12.92 -7.44
C GLY A 159 -18.40 14.15 -7.89
N VAL A 160 -17.35 13.97 -8.69
CA VAL A 160 -16.64 15.06 -9.39
C VAL A 160 -17.26 15.28 -10.76
N LEU A 161 -17.40 16.55 -11.18
CA LEU A 161 -17.90 16.86 -12.51
C LEU A 161 -16.82 16.55 -13.55
N VAL A 162 -17.17 15.76 -14.57
CA VAL A 162 -16.29 15.44 -15.70
C VAL A 162 -16.79 16.17 -16.95
N GLU A 163 -15.92 16.95 -17.59
CA GLU A 163 -16.19 17.67 -18.83
C GLU A 163 -15.34 17.12 -19.97
N TYR A 164 -16.01 16.58 -20.99
CA TYR A 164 -15.35 16.06 -22.19
C TYR A 164 -15.31 17.12 -23.29
N GLY A 165 -14.19 17.22 -23.99
CA GLY A 165 -14.03 18.14 -25.11
C GLY A 165 -12.64 18.08 -25.74
N LEU A 166 -12.26 19.14 -26.45
CA LEU A 166 -10.91 19.31 -27.00
C LEU A 166 -9.95 19.80 -25.90
N HIS A 167 -9.78 18.99 -24.87
CA HIS A 167 -8.92 19.27 -23.73
C HIS A 167 -7.78 18.26 -23.64
N ASP A 168 -6.71 18.64 -22.97
CA ASP A 168 -5.83 17.67 -22.33
C ASP A 168 -6.53 17.09 -21.08
N ALA A 169 -6.11 15.91 -20.62
CA ALA A 169 -6.62 15.34 -19.38
C ALA A 169 -5.99 16.04 -18.17
N TYR A 170 -6.80 16.62 -17.29
CA TYR A 170 -6.35 17.20 -16.02
C TYR A 170 -7.51 17.45 -15.04
N TYR A 171 -7.22 17.42 -13.74
CA TYR A 171 -8.08 17.98 -12.70
C TYR A 171 -7.80 19.47 -12.45
N ARG A 172 -8.87 20.28 -12.28
CA ARG A 172 -8.79 21.72 -11.96
C ARG A 172 -9.43 21.99 -10.59
N ALA A 173 -8.59 22.19 -9.58
CA ALA A 173 -9.01 22.36 -8.19
C ALA A 173 -9.87 23.60 -7.92
N ASP A 174 -9.76 24.65 -8.73
CA ASP A 174 -10.52 25.89 -8.57
C ASP A 174 -11.99 25.78 -8.96
N LEU A 175 -12.39 24.86 -9.86
CA LEU A 175 -13.81 24.52 -10.03
C LEU A 175 -14.20 23.13 -9.55
N ASP A 176 -13.29 22.36 -8.96
CA ASP A 176 -13.56 20.98 -8.57
C ASP A 176 -14.12 20.16 -9.76
N LYS A 177 -13.35 20.16 -10.86
CA LYS A 177 -13.76 19.58 -12.15
C LYS A 177 -12.60 18.87 -12.84
N VAL A 178 -12.90 17.70 -13.40
CA VAL A 178 -12.00 16.96 -14.30
C VAL A 178 -12.31 17.33 -15.75
N PHE A 179 -11.28 17.71 -16.51
CA PHE A 179 -11.37 17.89 -17.96
C PHE A 179 -10.76 16.67 -18.65
N MET A 180 -11.45 16.13 -19.64
CA MET A 180 -11.03 14.96 -20.40
C MET A 180 -11.09 15.23 -21.91
N PRO A 181 -10.14 14.69 -22.69
CA PRO A 181 -10.31 14.60 -24.13
C PRO A 181 -11.55 13.78 -24.49
N GLU A 182 -12.17 14.07 -25.63
CA GLU A 182 -13.23 13.20 -26.16
C GLU A 182 -12.74 11.77 -26.41
N ARG A 183 -13.66 10.80 -26.36
CA ARG A 183 -13.36 9.38 -26.58
C ARG A 183 -12.53 9.12 -27.84
N MET A 184 -12.76 9.87 -28.91
CA MET A 184 -12.05 9.71 -30.19
C MET A 184 -10.54 10.05 -30.13
N ALA A 185 -10.08 10.69 -29.06
CA ALA A 185 -8.66 10.98 -28.83
C ALA A 185 -7.87 9.78 -28.27
N PHE A 186 -8.54 8.67 -27.95
CA PHE A 186 -7.93 7.47 -27.35
C PHE A 186 -8.00 6.28 -28.30
N ASP A 187 -6.89 5.55 -28.41
CA ASP A 187 -6.81 4.32 -29.22
C ASP A 187 -7.64 3.18 -28.62
N HIS A 188 -7.63 3.03 -27.29
CA HIS A 188 -8.39 2.01 -26.58
C HIS A 188 -9.28 2.62 -25.50
N ASP A 189 -10.43 1.99 -25.28
CA ASP A 189 -11.35 2.34 -24.20
C ASP A 189 -10.70 2.24 -22.80
N LEU A 190 -9.74 1.33 -22.63
CA LEU A 190 -8.99 1.20 -21.39
C LEU A 190 -8.09 2.42 -21.13
N ASP A 191 -7.57 3.07 -22.18
CA ASP A 191 -6.72 4.25 -22.05
C ASP A 191 -7.54 5.44 -21.53
N LEU A 192 -8.77 5.60 -22.03
CA LEU A 192 -9.73 6.58 -21.53
C LEU A 192 -10.04 6.36 -20.04
N VAL A 193 -10.42 5.12 -19.68
CA VAL A 193 -10.74 4.76 -18.28
C VAL A 193 -9.55 4.98 -17.36
N SER A 194 -8.36 4.55 -17.78
CA SER A 194 -7.13 4.68 -16.98
C SER A 194 -6.75 6.13 -16.76
N THR A 195 -6.91 6.96 -17.80
CA THR A 195 -6.64 8.40 -17.73
C THR A 195 -7.64 9.10 -16.82
N LEU A 196 -8.95 8.83 -16.97
CA LEU A 196 -9.97 9.39 -16.07
C LEU A 196 -9.73 8.97 -14.62
N ALA A 197 -9.40 7.70 -14.38
CA ALA A 197 -9.08 7.22 -13.04
C ALA A 197 -7.87 7.96 -12.44
N HIS A 198 -6.85 8.27 -13.24
CA HIS A 198 -5.70 9.06 -12.80
C HIS A 198 -6.12 10.46 -12.34
N GLU A 199 -6.92 11.16 -13.15
CA GLU A 199 -7.37 12.52 -12.80
C GLU A 199 -8.29 12.53 -11.59
N VAL A 200 -9.19 11.55 -11.46
CA VAL A 200 -10.08 11.42 -10.29
C VAL A 200 -9.29 11.24 -8.98
N THR A 201 -8.11 10.62 -9.01
CA THR A 201 -7.28 10.51 -7.79
C THR A 201 -6.66 11.83 -7.32
N GLN A 202 -6.67 12.86 -8.16
CA GLN A 202 -6.17 14.20 -7.83
C GLN A 202 -7.25 15.09 -7.19
N VAL A 203 -8.51 14.62 -7.16
CA VAL A 203 -9.64 15.33 -6.55
C VAL A 203 -9.53 15.24 -5.02
N ASP A 204 -9.43 16.39 -4.36
CA ASP A 204 -9.50 16.48 -2.91
C ASP A 204 -10.98 16.48 -2.47
N MET A 205 -11.43 15.38 -1.86
CA MET A 205 -12.78 15.24 -1.25
C MET A 205 -12.82 15.72 0.21
#